data_AF-A0A1I6D578-F1
#
_entry.id   AF-A0A1I6D578-F1
#
_cell.length_a   1.000
_cell.length_b   1.000
_cell.length_c   1.000
_cell.angle_alpha   90.00
_cell.angle_beta   90.00
_cell.angle_gamma   90.00
#
_symmetry.space_group_name_H-M   'P 1'
#
loop_
_entity.id
_entity.type
_entity.pdbx_description
1 polymer ?
#
loop_
_entity_poly.entity_id
_entity_poly.type
_entity_poly.pdbx_seq_one_letter_code
_entity_poly.pdbx_strand_id
1 'polypeptide(L)'
;MLRVKDEERICNYVIQEIINRNSGRADETCLYDKPSERYFIGNLAPVGNQDTTTGENYEEESYIKKLNPSSIGLETLFEIPRDKKIEFKVNIAFSVFYRFYPAFEYCIKDGFVDLPNAYKKITCNVETKEISINTTDINSLNTAKEIINNALSSEISKSHEIILNDPSAIKKGTKKKHFQEIKTQQDYLDLINRIPDEKVLVNWEPIIQLKYNNYSDNIGRIKIYLVNNTADTSKRNTEPFLFDCSLGLTLINSKFYPFQFHQLPKDYRYNRDYYGIGYNCFVAMDNQQKMYTQHCPVYKQKRYVTSNTVVPLYKQLMSKPEPVLKKT
;
A
#
# COMPACT_ATOMS: atom_id res chain seq x y z
N MET A 1 -26.87 -19.56 13.85
CA MET A 1 -26.14 -19.34 12.58
C MET A 1 -26.14 -17.87 12.14
N LEU A 2 -27.21 -17.08 12.34
CA LEU A 2 -27.20 -15.63 12.08
C LEU A 2 -26.19 -14.86 12.95
N ARG A 3 -26.21 -15.06 14.28
CA ARG A 3 -25.34 -14.34 15.23
C ARG A 3 -23.84 -14.39 14.92
N VAL A 4 -23.32 -15.55 14.51
CA VAL A 4 -21.89 -15.70 14.15
C VAL A 4 -21.53 -14.91 12.89
N LYS A 5 -22.43 -14.89 11.88
CA LYS A 5 -22.22 -14.08 10.68
C LYS A 5 -22.26 -12.58 10.99
N ASP A 6 -23.12 -12.17 11.92
CA ASP A 6 -23.20 -10.77 12.34
C ASP A 6 -21.96 -10.36 13.15
N GLU A 7 -21.47 -11.22 14.05
CA GLU A 7 -20.21 -11.03 14.77
C GLU A 7 -19.01 -10.93 13.79
N GLU A 8 -18.93 -11.80 12.78
CA GLU A 8 -17.91 -11.71 11.74
C GLU A 8 -18.00 -10.39 10.94
N ARG A 9 -19.21 -9.94 10.61
CA ARG A 9 -19.42 -8.67 9.89
C ARG A 9 -18.96 -7.48 10.73
N ILE A 10 -19.32 -7.43 12.01
CA ILE A 10 -18.90 -6.37 12.93
C ILE A 10 -17.38 -6.36 13.08
N CYS A 11 -16.76 -7.52 13.30
CA CYS A 11 -15.30 -7.63 13.40
C CYS A 11 -14.60 -7.13 12.12
N ASN A 12 -15.07 -7.54 10.94
CA ASN A 12 -14.50 -7.07 9.68
C ASN A 12 -14.68 -5.55 9.52
N TYR A 13 -15.85 -5.01 9.87
CA TYR A 13 -16.11 -3.58 9.82
C TYR A 13 -15.15 -2.79 10.71
N VAL A 14 -14.98 -3.18 11.98
CA VAL A 14 -14.06 -2.51 12.92
C VAL A 14 -12.62 -2.57 12.42
N ILE A 15 -12.17 -3.73 11.93
CA ILE A 15 -10.82 -3.88 11.37
C ILE A 15 -10.62 -2.94 10.17
N GLN A 16 -11.60 -2.89 9.25
CA GLN A 16 -11.50 -2.01 8.08
C GLN A 16 -11.53 -0.54 8.47
N GLU A 17 -12.34 -0.12 9.45
CA GLU A 17 -12.33 1.26 9.96
C GLU A 17 -10.97 1.65 10.55
N ILE A 18 -10.36 0.77 11.35
CA ILE A 18 -9.02 1.00 11.90
C ILE A 18 -8.00 1.15 10.76
N ILE A 19 -8.02 0.24 9.78
CA ILE A 19 -7.09 0.32 8.64
C ILE A 19 -7.31 1.61 7.86
N ASN A 20 -8.56 1.92 7.50
CA ASN A 20 -8.91 3.07 6.65
C ASN A 20 -8.49 4.41 7.28
N ARG A 21 -8.64 4.55 8.60
CA ARG A 21 -8.23 5.78 9.31
C ARG A 21 -6.71 5.91 9.42
N ASN A 22 -6.03 4.81 9.77
CA ASN A 22 -4.59 4.84 10.02
C ASN A 22 -3.74 4.76 8.73
N SER A 23 -4.33 4.41 7.58
CA SER A 23 -3.68 4.54 6.26
C SER A 23 -4.00 5.86 5.55
N GLY A 24 -4.93 6.65 6.08
CA GLY A 24 -5.43 7.87 5.44
C GLY A 24 -6.42 7.62 4.30
N ARG A 25 -6.85 6.37 4.08
CA ARG A 25 -7.82 6.02 3.02
C ARG A 25 -9.15 6.77 3.20
N ALA A 26 -9.61 6.92 4.43
CA ALA A 26 -10.89 7.57 4.75
C ALA A 26 -10.86 9.11 4.65
N ASP A 27 -9.67 9.71 4.66
CA ASP A 27 -9.49 11.15 4.81
C ASP A 27 -9.11 11.79 3.45
N GLU A 28 -9.88 12.77 2.97
CA GLU A 28 -9.53 13.55 1.77
C GLU A 28 -8.53 14.67 2.06
N THR A 29 -8.45 15.09 3.32
CA THR A 29 -7.53 16.12 3.79
C THR A 29 -6.88 15.73 5.12
N CYS A 30 -5.65 16.21 5.33
CA CYS A 30 -4.94 16.08 6.61
C CYS A 30 -4.65 17.49 7.14
N LEU A 31 -5.26 17.84 8.27
CA LEU A 31 -5.09 19.13 8.93
C LEU A 31 -4.26 18.99 10.20
N TYR A 32 -3.55 20.05 10.55
CA TYR A 32 -2.70 20.25 11.73
C TYR A 32 -1.40 19.43 11.76
N ASP A 33 -1.47 18.16 11.39
CA ASP A 33 -0.31 17.25 11.32
C ASP A 33 0.15 17.04 9.88
N LYS A 34 1.40 16.58 9.70
CA LYS A 34 1.78 16.02 8.39
C LYS A 34 1.15 14.65 8.19
N PRO A 35 0.79 14.28 6.94
CA PRO A 35 0.33 12.93 6.63
C PRO A 35 1.29 11.84 7.11
N SER A 36 2.61 12.04 6.97
CA SER A 36 3.64 11.10 7.47
C SER A 36 3.72 10.97 8.99
N GLU A 37 3.21 11.95 9.74
CA GLU A 37 3.13 11.93 11.21
C GLU A 37 1.82 11.30 11.72
N ARG A 38 0.78 11.25 10.87
CA ARG A 38 -0.56 10.78 11.22
C ARG A 38 -0.89 9.39 10.67
N TYR A 39 -0.50 9.09 9.43
CA TYR A 39 -0.82 7.85 8.74
C TYR A 39 0.40 6.93 8.69
N PHE A 40 0.34 5.85 9.46
CA PHE A 40 1.45 4.92 9.65
C PHE A 40 1.18 3.52 9.06
N ILE A 41 -0.02 3.26 8.54
CA ILE A 41 -0.30 2.00 7.84
C ILE A 41 -0.06 2.19 6.36
N GLY A 42 0.90 1.44 5.82
CA GLY A 42 1.07 1.30 4.38
C GLY A 42 1.66 2.51 3.67
N ASN A 43 2.45 3.28 4.41
CA ASN A 43 3.22 4.39 3.87
C ASN A 43 4.58 3.89 3.36
N LEU A 44 5.16 4.60 2.39
CA LEU A 44 6.50 4.38 1.88
C LEU A 44 7.31 5.67 2.01
N ALA A 45 8.37 5.64 2.80
CA ALA A 45 9.28 6.76 2.98
C ALA A 45 10.22 6.94 1.78
N PRO A 46 10.70 8.16 1.52
CA PRO A 46 11.74 8.43 0.51
C PRO A 46 12.99 7.57 0.71
N VAL A 47 13.61 7.12 -0.39
CA VAL A 47 14.94 6.50 -0.36
C VAL A 47 15.94 7.57 0.11
N GLY A 48 16.52 7.38 1.30
CA GLY A 48 17.49 8.31 1.89
C GLY A 48 17.03 9.02 3.18
N ASN A 49 15.76 8.91 3.58
CA ASN A 49 15.26 9.33 4.91
C ASN A 49 15.80 8.44 6.06
N GLN A 50 16.97 7.83 5.83
CA GLN A 50 17.60 6.77 6.61
C GLN A 50 19.02 7.17 7.09
N ASP A 51 19.54 8.35 6.71
CA ASP A 51 20.95 8.72 6.91
C ASP A 51 21.18 10.00 7.77
N THR A 52 20.19 10.51 8.49
CA THR A 52 20.37 11.70 9.34
C THR A 52 20.32 11.39 10.83
N THR A 53 21.37 10.75 11.35
CA THR A 53 22.00 11.16 12.63
C THR A 53 23.36 10.47 12.79
N THR A 54 24.41 11.27 12.78
CA THR A 54 25.73 10.91 13.32
C THR A 54 25.59 10.57 14.81
N GLY A 55 25.69 9.29 15.19
CA GLY A 55 25.93 8.89 16.59
C GLY A 55 25.12 7.70 17.13
N GLU A 56 25.84 6.63 17.49
CA GLU A 56 25.64 5.71 18.62
C GLU A 56 24.39 4.80 18.76
N ASN A 57 23.31 4.90 17.98
CA ASN A 57 22.09 4.07 18.19
C ASN A 57 21.69 3.18 16.99
N TYR A 58 22.44 2.10 16.74
CA TYR A 58 22.12 1.11 15.69
C TYR A 58 20.76 0.40 15.84
N GLU A 59 20.25 0.24 17.06
CA GLU A 59 18.97 -0.46 17.31
C GLU A 59 17.74 0.39 16.98
N GLU A 60 17.77 1.70 17.28
CA GLU A 60 16.67 2.63 16.96
C GLU A 60 16.53 2.85 15.45
N GLU A 61 17.64 2.90 14.71
CA GLU A 61 17.61 2.96 13.24
C GLU A 61 16.89 1.76 12.62
N SER A 62 17.10 0.54 13.15
CA SER A 62 16.42 -0.67 12.66
C SER A 62 14.91 -0.59 12.83
N TYR A 63 14.45 0.00 13.94
CA TYR A 63 13.03 0.12 14.25
C TYR A 63 12.34 1.17 13.37
N ILE A 64 12.93 2.35 13.20
CA ILE A 64 12.37 3.39 12.31
C ILE A 64 12.36 2.91 10.86
N LYS A 65 13.40 2.20 10.40
CA LYS A 65 13.45 1.57 9.07
C LYS A 65 12.33 0.55 8.85
N LYS A 66 11.91 -0.17 9.90
CA LYS A 66 10.76 -1.09 9.86
C LYS A 66 9.41 -0.38 9.89
N LEU A 67 9.32 0.76 10.58
CA LEU A 67 8.09 1.55 10.66
C LEU A 67 7.83 2.35 9.37
N ASN A 68 8.88 2.83 8.72
CA ASN A 68 8.81 3.67 7.52
C ASN A 68 9.64 3.05 6.39
N PRO A 69 9.21 1.89 5.85
CA PRO A 69 9.93 1.24 4.76
C PRO A 69 9.90 2.12 3.50
N SER A 70 10.91 2.00 2.64
CA SER A 70 10.92 2.69 1.34
C SER A 70 10.31 1.88 0.20
N SER A 71 9.94 0.63 0.47
CA SER A 71 9.33 -0.25 -0.53
C SER A 71 8.41 -1.30 0.05
N ILE A 72 7.43 -1.69 -0.76
CA ILE A 72 6.64 -2.91 -0.59
C ILE A 72 6.86 -3.82 -1.78
N GLY A 73 6.63 -5.13 -1.61
CA GLY A 73 6.72 -6.02 -2.75
C GLY A 73 6.07 -7.37 -2.55
N LEU A 74 5.88 -8.05 -3.66
CA LEU A 74 5.44 -9.43 -3.69
C LEU A 74 6.47 -10.27 -4.43
N GLU A 75 6.63 -11.49 -3.95
CA GLU A 75 7.41 -12.53 -4.57
C GLU A 75 6.50 -13.74 -4.75
N THR A 76 6.46 -14.29 -5.97
CA THR A 76 5.59 -15.41 -6.30
C THR A 76 6.24 -16.37 -7.27
N LEU A 77 5.79 -17.63 -7.21
CA LEU A 77 6.07 -18.64 -8.23
C LEU A 77 4.91 -18.74 -9.21
N PHE A 78 5.20 -19.13 -10.44
CA PHE A 78 4.18 -19.32 -11.47
C PHE A 78 4.62 -20.37 -12.49
N GLU A 79 3.65 -20.94 -13.21
CA GLU A 79 3.90 -21.90 -14.28
C GLU A 79 4.46 -21.21 -15.52
N ILE A 80 5.61 -21.67 -16.01
CA ILE A 80 6.22 -21.16 -17.26
C ILE A 80 5.49 -21.81 -18.44
N PRO A 81 4.86 -21.03 -19.33
CA PRO A 81 4.23 -21.57 -20.54
C PRO A 81 5.25 -22.17 -21.51
N ARG A 82 4.81 -23.07 -22.40
CA ARG A 82 5.70 -23.80 -23.34
C ARG A 82 6.49 -22.89 -24.28
N ASP A 83 5.90 -21.77 -24.68
CA ASP A 83 6.51 -20.75 -25.52
C ASP A 83 7.46 -19.81 -24.72
N LYS A 84 7.65 -20.09 -23.43
CA LYS A 84 8.53 -19.36 -22.50
C LYS A 84 8.17 -17.88 -22.32
N LYS A 85 6.97 -17.51 -22.77
CA LYS A 85 6.42 -16.16 -22.71
C LYS A 85 5.42 -16.09 -21.56
N ILE A 86 5.58 -15.10 -20.69
CA ILE A 86 4.67 -14.88 -19.57
C ILE A 86 4.01 -13.54 -19.79
N GLU A 87 2.68 -13.53 -19.73
CA GLU A 87 1.87 -12.35 -19.88
C GLU A 87 1.22 -12.00 -18.53
N PHE A 88 1.28 -10.74 -18.15
CA PHE A 88 0.70 -10.28 -16.89
C PHE A 88 0.29 -8.81 -16.93
N LYS A 89 -0.57 -8.42 -15.99
CA LYS A 89 -0.91 -7.02 -15.68
C LYS A 89 -0.46 -6.69 -14.27
N VAL A 90 0.01 -5.47 -14.07
CA VAL A 90 0.34 -4.92 -12.76
C VAL A 90 -0.68 -3.86 -12.41
N ASN A 91 -1.21 -3.94 -11.20
CA ASN A 91 -2.09 -2.92 -10.62
C ASN A 91 -1.34 -2.28 -9.46
N ILE A 92 -1.21 -0.96 -9.47
CA ILE A 92 -0.53 -0.22 -8.41
C ILE A 92 -1.49 0.86 -7.96
N ALA A 93 -1.75 0.95 -6.66
CA ALA A 93 -2.46 2.08 -6.09
C ALA A 93 -1.64 2.69 -4.96
N PHE A 94 -1.72 4.00 -4.82
CA PHE A 94 -1.13 4.73 -3.71
C PHE A 94 -1.81 6.09 -3.62
N SER A 95 -1.58 6.80 -2.54
CA SER A 95 -2.00 8.19 -2.37
C SER A 95 -0.79 9.08 -2.15
N VAL A 96 -0.88 10.31 -2.63
CA VAL A 96 0.10 11.36 -2.37
C VAL A 96 -0.60 12.57 -1.78
N PHE A 97 0.14 13.42 -1.06
CA PHE A 97 -0.42 14.58 -0.38
C PHE A 97 0.34 15.85 -0.75
N TYR A 98 -0.40 16.89 -1.13
CA TYR A 98 0.17 18.22 -1.39
C TYR A 98 -0.42 19.25 -0.44
N ARG A 99 0.35 20.31 -0.17
CA ARG A 99 -0.13 21.38 0.71
C ARG A 99 -1.09 22.33 0.01
N PHE A 100 -2.06 22.80 0.78
CA PHE A 100 -3.03 23.80 0.34
C PHE A 100 -3.28 24.85 1.44
N TYR A 101 -3.90 25.96 1.06
CA TYR A 101 -4.45 26.96 1.95
C TYR A 101 -5.83 26.49 2.45
N PRO A 102 -5.98 26.16 3.75
CA PRO A 102 -7.27 25.73 4.28
C PRO A 102 -8.24 26.90 4.41
N ALA A 103 -9.51 26.62 4.71
CA ALA A 103 -10.46 27.69 5.04
C ALA A 103 -9.97 28.48 6.27
N PHE A 104 -10.30 29.78 6.30
CA PHE A 104 -9.80 30.72 7.32
C PHE A 104 -10.11 30.26 8.75
N GLU A 105 -11.25 29.59 8.97
CA GLU A 105 -11.65 29.03 10.26
C GLU A 105 -10.61 28.05 10.85
N TYR A 106 -9.94 27.25 10.01
CA TYR A 106 -8.92 26.30 10.46
C TYR A 106 -7.60 26.97 10.81
N CYS A 107 -7.41 28.24 10.42
CA CYS A 107 -6.23 29.02 10.74
C CYS A 107 -6.35 29.72 12.10
N ILE A 108 -7.54 29.82 12.68
CA ILE A 108 -7.74 30.48 13.97
C ILE A 108 -7.40 29.49 15.09
N LYS A 109 -6.40 29.82 15.90
CA LYS A 109 -5.99 29.04 17.08
C LYS A 109 -5.74 29.97 18.25
N ASP A 110 -6.46 29.75 19.35
CA ASP A 110 -6.29 30.49 20.62
C ASP A 110 -6.35 32.03 20.45
N GLY A 111 -7.17 32.52 19.51
CA GLY A 111 -7.33 33.95 19.22
C GLY A 111 -6.31 34.56 18.27
N PHE A 112 -5.38 33.77 17.72
CA PHE A 112 -4.41 34.18 16.70
C PHE A 112 -4.59 33.38 15.42
N VAL A 113 -4.18 33.96 14.28
CA VAL A 113 -4.19 33.26 13.00
C VAL A 113 -2.81 32.62 12.76
N ASP A 114 -2.75 31.31 12.59
CA ASP A 114 -1.55 30.60 12.12
C ASP A 114 -1.93 29.68 10.98
N LEU A 115 -1.09 29.62 9.94
CA LEU A 115 -1.34 28.71 8.83
C LEU A 115 -0.98 27.28 9.28
N PRO A 116 -1.98 26.40 9.49
CA PRO A 116 -1.69 25.06 9.97
C PRO A 116 -1.02 24.25 8.87
N ASN A 117 -0.53 23.07 9.23
CA ASN A 117 -0.23 22.08 8.21
C ASN A 117 -1.57 21.62 7.62
N ALA A 118 -1.74 21.76 6.31
CA ALA A 118 -2.97 21.39 5.63
C ALA A 118 -2.60 20.74 4.30
N TYR A 119 -3.05 19.50 4.11
CA TYR A 119 -2.74 18.69 2.95
C TYR A 119 -4.01 18.13 2.32
N LYS A 120 -4.06 18.09 0.99
CA LYS A 120 -5.09 17.38 0.21
C LYS A 120 -4.51 16.10 -0.34
N LYS A 121 -5.32 15.03 -0.30
CA LYS A 121 -4.99 13.73 -0.87
C LYS A 121 -5.23 13.73 -2.37
N ILE A 122 -4.35 13.06 -3.11
CA ILE A 122 -4.58 12.61 -4.49
C ILE A 122 -4.45 11.10 -4.46
N THR A 123 -5.48 10.40 -4.93
CA THR A 123 -5.45 8.94 -5.08
C THR A 123 -4.95 8.61 -6.49
N CYS A 124 -3.89 7.84 -6.57
CA CYS A 124 -3.24 7.42 -7.82
C CYS A 124 -3.56 5.95 -8.08
N ASN A 125 -3.99 5.64 -9.30
CA ASN A 125 -4.28 4.26 -9.71
C ASN A 125 -3.64 3.97 -11.07
N VAL A 126 -2.72 3.01 -11.10
CA VAL A 126 -2.00 2.61 -12.29
C VAL A 126 -2.35 1.16 -12.61
N GLU A 127 -3.11 0.97 -13.68
CA GLU A 127 -3.31 -0.33 -14.29
C GLU A 127 -2.50 -0.40 -15.58
N THR A 128 -1.59 -1.37 -15.67
CA THR A 128 -0.82 -1.55 -16.89
C THR A 128 -1.65 -2.29 -17.93
N LYS A 129 -1.35 -2.02 -19.21
CA LYS A 129 -1.70 -2.95 -20.29
C LYS A 129 -1.04 -4.31 -20.04
N GLU A 130 -1.42 -5.31 -20.84
CA GLU A 130 -0.77 -6.61 -20.82
C GLU A 130 0.71 -6.47 -21.17
N ILE A 131 1.55 -6.91 -20.25
CA ILE A 131 3.00 -6.91 -20.38
C ILE A 131 3.42 -8.35 -20.63
N SER A 132 4.32 -8.53 -21.59
CA SER A 132 4.94 -9.83 -21.84
C SER A 132 6.41 -9.80 -21.48
N ILE A 133 6.86 -10.84 -20.80
CA ILE A 133 8.29 -11.13 -20.61
C ILE A 133 8.62 -12.49 -21.23
N ASN A 134 9.78 -12.58 -21.87
CA ASN A 134 10.37 -13.84 -22.28
C ASN A 134 11.37 -14.27 -21.19
N THR A 135 11.14 -15.43 -20.59
CA THR A 135 11.96 -15.95 -19.47
C THR A 135 13.43 -16.15 -19.78
N THR A 136 13.80 -16.16 -21.07
CA THR A 136 15.17 -16.35 -21.53
C THR A 136 15.85 -15.06 -21.97
N ASP A 137 15.11 -13.95 -22.07
CA ASP A 137 15.61 -12.67 -22.56
C ASP A 137 15.50 -11.58 -21.48
N ILE A 138 16.66 -11.14 -20.99
CA ILE A 138 16.75 -10.08 -19.98
C ILE A 138 16.24 -8.73 -20.52
N ASN A 139 16.31 -8.49 -21.83
CA ASN A 139 15.83 -7.25 -22.42
C ASN A 139 14.31 -7.14 -22.30
N SER A 140 13.58 -8.24 -22.51
CA SER A 140 12.13 -8.27 -22.27
C SER A 140 11.75 -7.87 -20.84
N LEU A 141 12.56 -8.23 -19.84
CA LEU A 141 12.36 -7.85 -18.44
C LEU A 141 12.58 -6.34 -18.23
N ASN A 142 13.60 -5.78 -18.85
CA ASN A 142 13.88 -4.33 -18.79
C ASN A 142 12.76 -3.54 -19.49
N THR A 143 12.31 -3.97 -20.65
CA THR A 143 11.16 -3.37 -21.35
C THR A 143 9.90 -3.41 -20.49
N ALA A 144 9.62 -4.54 -19.84
CA ALA A 144 8.50 -4.65 -18.90
C ALA A 144 8.61 -3.64 -17.74
N LYS A 145 9.81 -3.52 -17.14
CA LYS A 145 10.08 -2.53 -16.09
C LYS A 145 9.87 -1.10 -16.58
N GLU A 146 10.35 -0.75 -17.77
CA GLU A 146 10.18 0.57 -18.37
C GLU A 146 8.72 0.90 -18.64
N ILE A 147 7.94 -0.04 -19.18
CA ILE A 147 6.50 0.14 -19.41
C ILE A 147 5.78 0.50 -18.10
N ILE A 148 6.05 -0.22 -17.01
CA ILE A 148 5.42 0.03 -15.71
C ILE A 148 5.87 1.38 -15.14
N ASN A 149 7.17 1.69 -15.20
CA ASN A 149 7.70 2.97 -14.69
C ASN A 149 7.17 4.17 -15.49
N ASN A 150 7.02 4.05 -16.80
CA ASN A 150 6.43 5.11 -17.63
C ASN A 150 4.95 5.34 -17.25
N ALA A 151 4.21 4.28 -16.93
CA ALA A 151 2.83 4.41 -16.45
C ALA A 151 2.76 5.11 -15.08
N LEU A 152 3.68 4.81 -14.17
CA LEU A 152 3.82 5.52 -12.88
C LEU A 152 4.16 7.00 -13.07
N SER A 153 5.15 7.32 -13.92
CA SER A 153 5.52 8.70 -14.23
C SER A 153 4.35 9.49 -14.83
N SER A 154 3.58 8.87 -15.73
CA SER A 154 2.38 9.49 -16.30
C SER A 154 1.33 9.80 -15.23
N GLU A 155 1.13 8.92 -14.25
CA GLU A 155 0.19 9.13 -13.14
C GLU A 155 0.65 10.25 -12.20
N ILE A 156 1.96 10.37 -11.95
CA ILE A 156 2.53 11.51 -11.23
C ILE A 156 2.32 12.82 -11.99
N SER A 157 2.49 12.83 -13.32
CA SER A 157 2.22 14.02 -14.14
C SER A 157 0.76 14.48 -14.01
N LYS A 158 -0.22 13.55 -14.03
CA LYS A 158 -1.62 13.89 -13.75
C LYS A 158 -1.82 14.48 -12.36
N SER A 159 -1.11 13.94 -11.37
CA SER A 159 -1.15 14.45 -9.99
C SER A 159 -0.62 15.89 -9.91
N HIS A 160 0.42 16.22 -10.68
CA HIS A 160 0.90 17.61 -10.80
C HIS A 160 -0.11 18.52 -11.50
N GLU A 161 -0.78 18.06 -12.55
CA GLU A 161 -1.85 18.83 -13.21
C GLU A 161 -3.00 19.17 -12.24
N ILE A 162 -3.37 18.24 -11.36
CA ILE A 162 -4.37 18.50 -10.30
C ILE A 162 -3.91 19.64 -9.39
N ILE A 163 -2.64 19.64 -8.96
CA ILE A 163 -2.09 20.67 -8.07
C ILE A 163 -2.02 22.03 -8.77
N LEU A 164 -1.60 22.04 -10.04
CA LEU A 164 -1.51 23.26 -10.85
C LEU A 164 -2.89 23.91 -11.06
N ASN A 165 -3.93 23.08 -11.21
CA ASN A 165 -5.31 23.55 -11.39
C ASN A 165 -6.04 23.86 -10.06
N ASP A 166 -5.47 23.52 -8.89
CA ASP A 166 -6.09 23.84 -7.60
C ASP A 166 -5.77 25.30 -7.19
N PRO A 167 -6.77 26.20 -7.13
CA PRO A 167 -6.55 27.59 -6.72
C PRO A 167 -6.04 27.70 -5.28
N SER A 168 -6.39 26.73 -4.42
CA SER A 168 -5.97 26.67 -3.03
C SER A 168 -4.62 25.98 -2.82
N ALA A 169 -3.99 25.41 -3.85
CA ALA A 169 -2.66 24.82 -3.71
C ALA A 169 -1.66 25.87 -3.21
N ILE A 170 -0.77 25.43 -2.30
CA ILE A 170 0.20 26.33 -1.69
C ILE A 170 1.17 26.87 -2.75
N LYS A 171 1.50 28.15 -2.64
CA LYS A 171 2.35 28.84 -3.62
C LYS A 171 3.80 28.95 -3.13
N LYS A 172 4.77 28.98 -4.03
CA LYS A 172 6.17 29.28 -3.73
C LYS A 172 6.25 30.69 -3.16
N GLY A 173 7.06 30.88 -2.12
CA GLY A 173 7.14 32.14 -1.38
C GLY A 173 6.16 32.26 -0.20
N THR A 174 5.28 31.28 0.04
CA THR A 174 4.46 31.23 1.25
C THR A 174 5.32 31.20 2.51
N LYS A 175 5.15 32.19 3.40
CA LYS A 175 5.83 32.23 4.71
C LYS A 175 4.79 32.31 5.82
N LYS A 176 4.78 31.32 6.73
CA LYS A 176 3.82 31.23 7.85
C LYS A 176 3.72 32.51 8.68
N LYS A 177 4.85 33.20 8.91
CA LYS A 177 4.88 34.46 9.69
C LYS A 177 3.93 35.55 9.17
N HIS A 178 3.67 35.61 7.87
CA HIS A 178 2.76 36.62 7.31
C HIS A 178 1.29 36.36 7.66
N PHE A 179 0.96 35.14 8.09
CA PHE A 179 -0.39 34.78 8.50
C PHE A 179 -0.70 35.17 9.95
N GLN A 180 0.32 35.44 10.76
CA GLN A 180 0.17 35.81 12.18
C GLN A 180 -0.40 37.21 12.40
N GLU A 181 -0.31 38.07 11.39
CA GLU A 181 -0.79 39.46 11.42
C GLU A 181 -2.24 39.57 10.92
N ILE A 182 -2.79 38.50 10.34
CA ILE A 182 -4.14 38.47 9.77
C ILE A 182 -5.19 38.40 10.88
N LYS A 183 -6.27 39.17 10.73
CA LYS A 183 -7.41 39.16 11.68
C LYS A 183 -8.74 38.80 11.03
N THR A 184 -8.88 39.02 9.73
CA THR A 184 -10.13 38.78 9.00
C THR A 184 -9.96 37.80 7.85
N GLN A 185 -11.07 37.20 7.43
CA GLN A 185 -11.09 36.33 6.25
C GLN A 185 -10.72 37.08 4.96
N GLN A 186 -11.04 38.37 4.85
CA GLN A 186 -10.69 39.16 3.69
C GLN A 186 -9.17 39.39 3.61
N ASP A 187 -8.53 39.75 4.73
CA ASP A 187 -7.08 39.92 4.80
C ASP A 187 -6.34 38.62 4.43
N TYR A 188 -6.90 37.47 4.83
CA TYR A 188 -6.39 36.14 4.47
C TYR A 188 -6.40 35.90 2.95
N LEU A 189 -7.53 36.15 2.31
CA LEU A 189 -7.68 35.98 0.86
C LEU A 189 -6.79 36.97 0.10
N ASP A 190 -6.71 38.21 0.56
CA ASP A 190 -5.87 39.25 -0.03
C ASP A 190 -4.38 38.87 0.05
N LEU A 191 -3.92 38.32 1.18
CA LEU A 191 -2.55 37.83 1.30
C LEU A 191 -2.25 36.72 0.30
N ILE A 192 -3.15 35.73 0.18
CA ILE A 192 -2.98 34.60 -0.76
C ILE A 192 -2.94 35.11 -2.21
N ASN A 193 -3.77 36.09 -2.55
CA ASN A 193 -3.84 36.67 -3.89
C ASN A 193 -2.59 37.50 -4.24
N ARG A 194 -1.92 38.10 -3.26
CA ARG A 194 -0.64 38.82 -3.45
C ARG A 194 0.55 37.89 -3.72
N ILE A 195 0.49 36.63 -3.30
CA ILE A 195 1.57 35.67 -3.55
C ILE A 195 1.55 35.25 -5.02
N PRO A 196 2.69 35.32 -5.75
CA PRO A 196 2.79 34.88 -7.13
C PRO A 196 2.23 33.46 -7.31
N ASP A 197 1.49 33.24 -8.39
CA ASP A 197 0.80 31.97 -8.62
C ASP A 197 1.71 30.88 -9.18
N GLU A 198 2.79 30.60 -8.46
CA GLU A 198 3.72 29.53 -8.74
C GLU A 198 3.50 28.42 -7.70
N LYS A 199 2.87 27.30 -8.06
CA LYS A 199 2.54 26.25 -7.08
C LYS A 199 3.78 25.49 -6.58
N VAL A 200 3.73 25.02 -5.34
CA VAL A 200 4.73 24.07 -4.81
C VAL A 200 4.38 22.66 -5.29
N LEU A 201 5.24 22.08 -6.12
CA LEU A 201 5.13 20.69 -6.55
C LEU A 201 6.09 19.80 -5.76
N VAL A 202 5.65 18.59 -5.45
CA VAL A 202 6.50 17.53 -4.87
C VAL A 202 6.97 16.64 -6.02
N ASN A 203 8.26 16.34 -6.09
CA ASN A 203 8.82 15.45 -7.11
C ASN A 203 8.71 13.99 -6.66
N TRP A 204 7.50 13.43 -6.63
CA TRP A 204 7.31 12.03 -6.29
C TRP A 204 7.90 11.13 -7.38
N GLU A 205 8.72 10.16 -6.98
CA GLU A 205 9.36 9.22 -7.89
C GLU A 205 9.06 7.76 -7.49
N PRO A 206 7.81 7.29 -7.59
CA PRO A 206 7.51 5.88 -7.45
C PRO A 206 8.13 5.10 -8.63
N ILE A 207 8.88 4.04 -8.32
CA ILE A 207 9.44 3.14 -9.33
C ILE A 207 9.14 1.69 -8.99
N ILE A 208 9.16 0.84 -10.01
CA ILE A 208 9.11 -0.61 -9.88
C ILE A 208 10.51 -1.20 -10.08
N GLN A 209 10.87 -2.08 -9.14
CA GLN A 209 11.94 -3.04 -9.32
C GLN A 209 11.34 -4.39 -9.65
N LEU A 210 11.78 -4.96 -10.76
CA LEU A 210 11.31 -6.23 -11.29
C LEU A 210 12.49 -7.19 -11.42
N LYS A 211 12.39 -8.38 -10.83
CA LYS A 211 13.39 -9.44 -10.93
C LYS A 211 12.72 -10.75 -11.32
N TYR A 212 13.39 -11.50 -12.19
CA TYR A 212 12.95 -12.82 -12.62
C TYR A 212 14.10 -13.83 -12.48
N ASN A 213 13.80 -15.00 -11.90
CA ASN A 213 14.71 -16.14 -11.84
C ASN A 213 13.94 -17.43 -12.17
N ASN A 214 14.61 -18.41 -12.77
CA ASN A 214 14.06 -19.78 -12.85
C ASN A 214 14.07 -20.41 -11.45
N TYR A 215 12.96 -21.04 -11.05
CA TYR A 215 12.87 -21.80 -9.81
C TYR A 215 13.08 -23.30 -10.05
N SER A 216 12.47 -23.83 -11.11
CA SER A 216 12.68 -25.18 -11.64
C SER A 216 12.30 -25.20 -13.13
N ASP A 217 12.44 -26.33 -13.83
CA ASP A 217 12.25 -26.45 -15.29
C ASP A 217 10.97 -25.78 -15.84
N ASN A 218 9.84 -25.92 -15.14
CA ASN A 218 8.54 -25.36 -15.54
C ASN A 218 7.99 -24.30 -14.56
N ILE A 219 8.81 -23.82 -13.61
CA ILE A 219 8.36 -22.87 -12.58
C ILE A 219 9.29 -21.66 -12.56
N GLY A 220 8.70 -20.49 -12.79
CA GLY A 220 9.38 -19.20 -12.73
C GLY A 220 9.15 -18.54 -11.38
N ARG A 221 10.08 -17.66 -10.97
CA ARG A 221 9.97 -16.82 -9.79
C ARG A 221 10.09 -15.36 -10.20
N ILE A 222 9.07 -14.57 -9.88
CA ILE A 222 9.04 -13.13 -10.11
C ILE A 222 9.00 -12.41 -8.77
N LYS A 223 9.79 -11.33 -8.68
CA LYS A 223 9.76 -10.38 -7.56
C LYS A 223 9.46 -9.01 -8.11
N ILE A 224 8.44 -8.37 -7.53
CA ILE A 224 8.01 -7.02 -7.93
C ILE A 224 7.99 -6.18 -6.67
N TYR A 225 8.70 -5.06 -6.69
CA TYR A 225 8.75 -4.10 -5.58
C TYR A 225 8.34 -2.72 -6.07
N LEU A 226 7.36 -2.11 -5.42
CA LEU A 226 7.10 -0.68 -5.52
C LEU A 226 8.04 0.03 -4.54
N VAL A 227 8.83 0.96 -5.04
CA VAL A 227 9.84 1.70 -4.28
C VAL A 227 9.55 3.19 -4.38
N ASN A 228 9.57 3.90 -3.25
CA ASN A 228 9.52 5.35 -3.24
C ASN A 228 10.93 5.93 -3.45
N ASN A 229 11.34 6.10 -4.71
CA ASN A 229 12.65 6.66 -5.07
C ASN A 229 12.72 8.19 -4.94
N THR A 230 11.69 8.83 -4.37
CA THR A 230 11.70 10.29 -4.14
C THR A 230 12.95 10.67 -3.35
N ALA A 231 13.63 11.74 -3.78
CA ALA A 231 14.76 12.28 -3.03
C ALA A 231 14.29 12.86 -1.70
N ASP A 232 14.96 12.48 -0.60
CA ASP A 232 14.73 13.14 0.68
C ASP A 232 15.34 14.54 0.66
N THR A 233 14.48 15.52 0.43
CA THR A 233 14.89 16.93 0.42
C THR A 233 14.46 17.68 1.67
N SER A 234 13.80 17.02 2.64
CA SER A 234 13.23 17.60 3.88
C SER A 234 12.62 19.01 3.70
N LYS A 235 12.07 19.31 2.51
CA LYS A 235 11.63 20.67 2.15
C LYS A 235 10.39 21.06 2.92
N ARG A 236 10.38 22.32 3.37
CA ARG A 236 9.19 22.92 3.97
C ARG A 236 8.06 22.94 2.93
N ASN A 237 6.87 22.47 3.33
CA ASN A 237 5.63 22.39 2.52
C ASN A 237 5.53 21.25 1.51
N THR A 238 6.43 20.27 1.54
CA THR A 238 6.30 19.03 0.74
C THR A 238 5.97 17.84 1.62
N GLU A 239 5.34 16.82 1.04
CA GLU A 239 5.15 15.50 1.66
C GLU A 239 5.60 14.44 0.65
N PRO A 240 6.84 13.93 0.77
CA PRO A 240 7.46 13.05 -0.22
C PRO A 240 7.11 11.55 -0.03
N PHE A 241 6.34 11.19 0.99
CA PHE A 241 5.88 9.83 1.21
C PHE A 241 4.81 9.42 0.18
N LEU A 242 4.74 8.10 -0.08
CA LEU A 242 3.58 7.48 -0.72
C LEU A 242 2.72 6.83 0.37
N PHE A 243 1.40 6.91 0.29
CA PHE A 243 0.47 6.41 1.32
C PHE A 243 -0.47 5.35 0.75
N ASP A 244 -1.09 4.55 1.62
CA ASP A 244 -2.05 3.49 1.26
C ASP A 244 -1.61 2.66 0.04
N CYS A 245 -0.32 2.28 0.00
CA CYS A 245 0.25 1.66 -1.19
C CYS A 245 -0.34 0.26 -1.44
N SER A 246 -0.45 -0.18 -2.68
CA SER A 246 -0.81 -1.56 -2.97
C SER A 246 -0.25 -1.97 -4.32
N LEU A 247 0.04 -3.26 -4.43
CA LEU A 247 0.61 -3.88 -5.60
C LEU A 247 -0.16 -5.15 -5.89
N GLY A 248 -0.69 -5.27 -7.11
CA GLY A 248 -1.42 -6.41 -7.62
C GLY A 248 -0.75 -6.97 -8.85
N LEU A 249 -0.80 -8.30 -8.99
CA LEU A 249 -0.29 -9.02 -10.15
C LEU A 249 -1.38 -9.96 -10.65
N THR A 250 -1.69 -9.85 -11.94
CA THR A 250 -2.62 -10.73 -12.65
C THR A 250 -1.89 -11.43 -13.78
N LEU A 251 -1.78 -12.76 -13.72
CA LEU A 251 -1.24 -13.57 -14.81
C LEU A 251 -2.30 -13.78 -15.90
N ILE A 252 -1.85 -13.79 -17.15
CA ILE A 252 -2.66 -14.09 -18.33
C ILE A 252 -2.23 -15.48 -18.83
N ASN A 253 -3.20 -16.38 -19.01
CA ASN A 253 -2.98 -17.76 -19.50
C ASN A 253 -1.94 -18.59 -18.71
N SER A 254 -1.65 -18.21 -17.47
CA SER A 254 -0.81 -18.94 -16.53
C SER A 254 -1.46 -18.92 -15.14
N LYS A 255 -0.85 -19.61 -14.17
CA LYS A 255 -1.30 -19.69 -12.78
C LYS A 255 -0.13 -19.62 -11.80
N PHE A 256 -0.43 -19.12 -10.61
CA PHE A 256 0.50 -19.11 -9.50
C PHE A 256 0.70 -20.51 -8.93
N TYR A 257 1.92 -20.76 -8.48
CA TYR A 257 2.32 -22.02 -7.87
C TYR A 257 2.70 -21.77 -6.40
N PRO A 258 2.32 -22.66 -5.45
CA PRO A 258 2.66 -22.46 -4.06
C PRO A 258 4.14 -22.77 -3.78
N PHE A 259 4.75 -22.02 -2.87
CA PHE A 259 5.96 -22.42 -2.18
C PHE A 259 5.69 -23.65 -1.31
N GLN A 260 6.57 -24.65 -1.37
CA GLN A 260 6.45 -25.85 -0.54
C GLN A 260 7.39 -25.79 0.67
N PHE A 261 6.82 -25.76 1.86
CA PHE A 261 7.56 -25.85 3.13
C PHE A 261 7.62 -27.29 3.61
N HIS A 262 8.69 -28.02 3.26
CA HIS A 262 8.83 -29.42 3.65
C HIS A 262 9.04 -29.62 5.16
N GLN A 263 9.54 -28.61 5.88
CA GLN A 263 9.84 -28.66 7.32
C GLN A 263 8.60 -28.60 8.23
N LEU A 264 7.49 -27.98 7.81
CA LEU A 264 6.25 -27.93 8.59
C LEU A 264 5.60 -29.31 8.58
N PRO A 265 5.21 -29.99 9.67
CA PRO A 265 4.61 -31.33 9.57
C PRO A 265 3.37 -31.38 8.65
N LYS A 266 3.16 -32.49 7.93
CA LYS A 266 1.89 -32.75 7.22
C LYS A 266 0.82 -33.05 8.27
N ASP A 267 0.12 -32.04 8.73
CA ASP A 267 -0.93 -32.12 9.74
C ASP A 267 -2.19 -31.41 9.21
N TYR A 268 -3.39 -31.88 9.60
CA TYR A 268 -4.67 -31.27 9.22
C TYR A 268 -4.80 -29.82 9.70
N ARG A 269 -3.98 -29.41 10.67
CA ARG A 269 -3.98 -28.07 11.25
C ARG A 269 -3.26 -27.01 10.39
N TYR A 270 -2.39 -27.41 9.46
CA TYR A 270 -1.54 -26.48 8.72
C TYR A 270 -1.71 -26.64 7.20
N ASN A 271 -2.05 -25.54 6.53
CA ASN A 271 -1.87 -25.46 5.09
C ASN A 271 -0.39 -25.18 4.79
N ARG A 272 0.26 -26.07 4.04
CA ARG A 272 1.66 -25.92 3.61
C ARG A 272 1.81 -25.09 2.34
N ASP A 273 0.71 -24.81 1.65
CA ASP A 273 0.72 -24.07 0.40
C ASP A 273 0.69 -22.57 0.70
N TYR A 274 1.78 -21.90 0.34
CA TYR A 274 1.92 -20.46 0.48
C TYR A 274 2.17 -19.87 -0.90
N TYR A 275 1.27 -19.04 -1.41
CA TYR A 275 1.30 -18.62 -2.82
C TYR A 275 2.16 -17.39 -3.09
N GLY A 276 2.52 -16.61 -2.07
CA GLY A 276 3.33 -15.42 -2.27
C GLY A 276 4.00 -14.95 -0.98
N ILE A 277 5.25 -14.53 -1.09
CA ILE A 277 6.03 -13.94 0.00
C ILE A 277 5.95 -12.42 -0.15
N GLY A 278 5.47 -11.74 0.89
CA GLY A 278 5.40 -10.28 0.92
C GLY A 278 6.67 -9.66 1.50
N TYR A 279 7.01 -8.46 1.04
CA TYR A 279 8.06 -7.61 1.58
C TYR A 279 7.42 -6.33 2.12
N ASN A 280 7.53 -6.10 3.43
CA ASN A 280 6.80 -5.04 4.16
C ASN A 280 5.28 -5.05 3.93
N CYS A 281 4.72 -6.20 3.57
CA CYS A 281 3.30 -6.41 3.36
C CYS A 281 2.95 -7.90 3.45
N PHE A 282 1.67 -8.21 3.47
CA PHE A 282 1.12 -9.54 3.29
C PHE A 282 0.67 -9.73 1.84
N VAL A 283 0.78 -10.95 1.30
CA VAL A 283 0.28 -11.28 -0.05
C VAL A 283 -1.01 -12.08 0.09
N ALA A 284 -2.10 -11.53 -0.44
CA ALA A 284 -3.38 -12.19 -0.55
C ALA A 284 -3.59 -12.68 -1.99
N MET A 285 -4.12 -13.89 -2.13
CA MET A 285 -4.50 -14.45 -3.41
C MET A 285 -6.03 -14.32 -3.58
N ASP A 286 -6.46 -13.70 -4.67
CA ASP A 286 -7.87 -13.60 -5.05
C ASP A 286 -8.31 -14.90 -5.71
N ASN A 287 -7.53 -15.34 -6.70
CA ASN A 287 -7.68 -16.63 -7.38
C ASN A 287 -6.31 -17.11 -7.89
N GLN A 288 -6.26 -18.26 -8.57
CA GLN A 288 -5.00 -18.84 -9.05
C GLN A 288 -4.23 -17.98 -10.06
N GLN A 289 -4.80 -16.88 -10.57
CA GLN A 289 -4.18 -15.99 -11.54
C GLN A 289 -3.99 -14.57 -11.01
N LYS A 290 -4.61 -14.22 -9.87
CA LYS A 290 -4.59 -12.85 -9.34
C LYS A 290 -4.22 -12.82 -7.87
N MET A 291 -3.24 -11.99 -7.55
CA MET A 291 -2.80 -11.71 -6.18
C MET A 291 -2.56 -10.23 -5.96
N TYR A 292 -2.53 -9.82 -4.70
CA TYR A 292 -2.33 -8.43 -4.31
C TYR A 292 -1.73 -8.32 -2.91
N THR A 293 -1.13 -7.18 -2.62
CA THR A 293 -0.55 -6.88 -1.32
C THR A 293 -1.56 -6.22 -0.38
N GLN A 294 -1.43 -6.51 0.91
CA GLN A 294 -2.15 -5.87 2.01
C GLN A 294 -1.14 -5.46 3.08
N HIS A 295 -1.23 -4.24 3.61
CA HIS A 295 -0.29 -3.76 4.63
C HIS A 295 -0.54 -4.32 6.03
N CYS A 296 -1.80 -4.51 6.38
CA CYS A 296 -2.19 -5.02 7.69
C CYS A 296 -2.55 -6.51 7.57
N PRO A 297 -1.73 -7.43 8.10
CA PRO A 297 -2.07 -8.85 8.09
C PRO A 297 -3.25 -9.09 9.03
N VAL A 298 -4.35 -9.64 8.49
CA VAL A 298 -5.52 -10.03 9.29
C VAL A 298 -5.52 -11.55 9.45
N TYR A 299 -5.15 -12.04 10.63
CA TYR A 299 -5.22 -13.46 10.95
C TYR A 299 -6.59 -13.83 11.52
N LYS A 300 -7.37 -14.60 10.75
CA LYS A 300 -8.65 -15.15 11.21
C LYS A 300 -8.43 -16.47 11.96
N GLN A 301 -8.39 -16.40 13.29
CA GLN A 301 -8.33 -17.61 14.11
C GLN A 301 -9.72 -18.24 14.21
N LYS A 302 -9.89 -19.43 13.62
CA LYS A 302 -11.08 -20.24 13.86
C LYS A 302 -11.09 -20.71 15.31
N ARG A 303 -12.19 -20.51 16.02
CA ARG A 303 -12.40 -21.08 17.34
C ARG A 303 -13.14 -22.40 17.20
N TYR A 304 -12.60 -23.45 17.81
CA TYR A 304 -13.35 -24.69 17.98
C TYR A 304 -14.53 -24.40 18.90
N VAL A 305 -15.73 -24.61 18.38
CA VAL A 305 -16.94 -24.62 19.19
C VAL A 305 -17.31 -26.07 19.37
N THR A 306 -17.46 -26.52 20.61
CA THR A 306 -17.95 -27.86 20.90
C THR A 306 -19.33 -28.01 20.27
N SER A 307 -19.50 -28.98 19.37
CA SER A 307 -20.81 -29.33 18.86
C SER A 307 -21.61 -29.93 20.01
N ASN A 308 -22.59 -29.19 20.52
CA ASN A 308 -23.59 -29.72 21.46
C ASN A 308 -24.66 -30.56 20.74
N THR A 309 -24.58 -30.66 19.42
CA THR A 309 -25.43 -31.50 18.58
C THR A 309 -24.91 -32.94 18.64
N VAL A 310 -25.56 -33.70 19.52
CA VAL A 310 -25.67 -35.15 19.66
C VAL A 310 -24.48 -35.96 19.15
N VAL A 311 -23.73 -36.52 20.12
CA VAL A 311 -22.75 -37.58 19.91
C VAL A 311 -23.42 -38.72 19.12
N PRO A 312 -22.93 -39.11 17.93
CA PRO A 312 -23.47 -40.27 17.24
C PRO A 312 -23.33 -41.49 18.16
N LEU A 313 -24.40 -42.30 18.26
CA LEU A 313 -24.39 -43.51 19.06
C LEU A 313 -23.14 -44.32 18.73
N TYR A 314 -22.34 -44.69 19.74
CA TYR A 314 -21.05 -45.38 19.59
C TYR A 314 -21.11 -46.57 18.61
N LYS A 315 -22.26 -47.26 18.58
CA LYS A 315 -22.56 -48.37 17.67
C LYS A 315 -22.52 -48.01 16.17
N GLN A 316 -22.82 -46.77 15.81
CA GLN A 316 -22.76 -46.27 14.43
C GLN A 316 -21.32 -45.91 14.01
N LEU A 317 -20.50 -45.43 14.94
CA LEU A 317 -19.07 -45.17 14.69
C LEU A 317 -18.28 -46.47 14.49
N MET A 318 -18.66 -47.56 15.17
CA MET A 318 -17.98 -48.85 15.05
C MET A 318 -18.20 -49.55 13.70
N SER A 319 -19.30 -49.24 12.99
CA SER A 319 -19.67 -49.96 11.77
C SER A 319 -19.24 -49.24 10.49
N LYS A 320 -19.52 -47.93 10.36
CA LYS A 320 -19.07 -47.09 9.22
C LYS A 320 -18.90 -45.62 9.68
N PRO A 321 -17.71 -45.21 10.13
CA PRO A 321 -17.50 -43.90 10.75
C PRO A 321 -17.52 -42.73 9.75
N GLU A 322 -17.02 -42.91 8.52
CA GLU A 322 -16.88 -41.83 7.53
C GLU A 322 -18.17 -41.05 7.22
N PRO A 323 -19.33 -41.67 6.92
CA PRO A 323 -20.56 -40.94 6.62
C PRO A 323 -21.18 -40.25 7.85
N VAL A 324 -20.85 -40.72 9.05
CA VAL A 324 -21.33 -40.15 10.32
C VAL A 324 -20.54 -38.89 10.65
N LEU A 325 -19.23 -38.93 10.46
CA LEU A 325 -18.32 -37.80 10.72
C LEU A 325 -18.38 -36.71 9.63
N LYS A 326 -18.85 -37.02 8.41
CA LYS A 326 -19.04 -36.06 7.32
C LYS A 326 -20.38 -35.29 7.37
N LYS A 327 -21.30 -35.67 8.26
CA LYS A 327 -22.64 -35.04 8.41
C LYS A 327 -22.72 -33.96 9.49
N THR A 328 -21.68 -33.84 10.31
CA THR A 328 -21.42 -32.75 11.27
C THR A 328 -20.39 -31.80 10.69
#